data_AF-A0A7S0BNY5-F1
#
_entry.id   AF-A0A7S0BNY5-F1
#
_cell.length_a   1.000
_cell.length_b   1.000
_cell.length_c   1.000
_cell.angle_alpha   90.00
_cell.angle_beta   90.00
_cell.angle_gamma   90.00
#
_symmetry.space_group_name_H-M   'P 1'
#
loop_
_entity.id
_entity.type
_entity.pdbx_description
1 polymer ?
#
loop_
_entity_poly.entity_id
_entity_poly.type
_entity_poly.pdbx_seq_one_letter_code
_entity_poly.pdbx_strand_id
1 'polypeptide(L)'
;MAPQVGFCNCVGLRGRGLERRAERRTVSCNRRKSACEVRARASSSVSNDQPGESPSAYEQHPPVYQSPLSTRYASIEMRTVFSDLYRFRIWRKLWIALADSERALGVEITHEQVEALRQAPDVDLEMAGRYERELRHDVMAHVHTFGEQAPSAKGIIHLGATSCYITDNSELIQMRNALDLLIPQVWNVVRNLSKFAMEHKDLATLAYTHYQPAQPTTLGKRACLWAQD
;
A
#
# COMPACT_ATOMS: atom_id res chain seq x y z
N MET A 1 -27.82 34.50 -30.66
CA MET A 1 -26.49 34.79 -31.24
C MET A 1 -25.48 33.89 -30.56
N ALA A 2 -25.07 32.82 -31.24
CA ALA A 2 -23.99 31.93 -30.83
C ALA A 2 -22.86 32.07 -31.87
N PRO A 3 -21.57 32.08 -31.50
CA PRO A 3 -20.50 31.92 -32.47
C PRO A 3 -20.08 30.47 -32.62
N GLN A 4 -19.67 30.19 -33.85
CA GLN A 4 -19.58 28.91 -34.54
C GLN A 4 -18.44 27.98 -34.11
N VAL A 5 -18.69 26.70 -34.40
CA VAL A 5 -17.81 25.54 -34.34
C VAL A 5 -16.95 25.48 -35.60
N GLY A 6 -15.64 25.26 -35.47
CA GLY A 6 -14.72 25.02 -36.58
C GLY A 6 -14.33 23.55 -36.69
N PHE A 7 -14.87 22.85 -37.70
CA PHE A 7 -14.46 21.52 -38.15
C PHE A 7 -13.19 21.60 -39.01
N CYS A 8 -12.27 20.65 -38.85
CA CYS A 8 -11.22 20.38 -39.83
C CYS A 8 -11.39 18.95 -40.37
N ASN A 9 -11.79 18.87 -41.65
CA ASN A 9 -11.90 17.66 -42.45
C ASN A 9 -10.59 17.46 -43.23
N CYS A 10 -10.02 16.25 -43.19
CA CYS A 10 -9.05 15.79 -44.18
C CYS A 10 -9.50 14.44 -44.74
N VAL A 11 -10.03 14.47 -45.97
CA VAL A 11 -10.23 13.33 -46.85
C VAL A 11 -9.08 13.33 -47.87
N GLY A 12 -8.46 12.18 -48.13
CA GLY A 12 -7.48 12.03 -49.21
C GLY A 12 -6.97 10.59 -49.38
N LEU A 13 -7.49 9.91 -50.40
CA LEU A 13 -7.36 8.49 -50.73
C LEU A 13 -6.11 8.12 -51.56
N ARG A 14 -5.91 6.79 -51.65
CA ARG A 14 -5.18 5.96 -52.66
C ARG A 14 -3.72 5.66 -52.29
N GLY A 15 -3.19 4.43 -52.32
CA GLY A 15 -3.67 3.14 -52.79
C GLY A 15 -2.50 2.37 -53.42
N ARG A 16 -2.34 1.08 -53.08
CA ARG A 16 -1.79 -0.07 -53.86
C ARG A 16 -1.03 -1.04 -52.98
N GLY A 17 -1.49 -2.30 -52.98
CA GLY A 17 -0.87 -3.41 -52.28
C GLY A 17 0.39 -3.93 -52.97
N LEU A 18 1.09 -4.83 -52.28
CA LEU A 18 2.01 -5.82 -52.83
C LEU A 18 2.35 -6.82 -51.72
N GLU A 19 1.76 -8.01 -51.81
CA GLU A 19 2.21 -9.22 -51.12
C GLU A 19 3.66 -9.53 -51.54
N ARG A 20 4.58 -9.80 -50.60
CA ARG A 20 5.78 -10.61 -50.88
C ARG A 20 6.14 -11.52 -49.71
N ARG A 21 6.17 -12.79 -50.10
CA ARG A 21 6.54 -14.05 -49.42
C ARG A 21 7.96 -13.98 -48.84
N ALA A 22 8.15 -14.50 -47.62
CA ALA A 22 9.46 -14.68 -47.00
C ALA A 22 10.11 -15.99 -47.46
N GLU A 23 11.29 -15.90 -48.09
CA GLU A 23 12.15 -17.05 -48.39
C GLU A 23 13.38 -17.06 -47.48
N ARG A 24 13.60 -18.21 -46.82
CA ARG A 24 14.77 -18.53 -46.01
C ARG A 24 15.97 -18.75 -46.92
N ARG A 25 17.12 -18.15 -46.59
CA ARG A 25 18.42 -18.57 -47.11
C ARG A 25 19.38 -18.87 -45.97
N THR A 26 19.71 -20.14 -45.84
CA THR A 26 20.81 -20.71 -45.07
C THR A 26 22.15 -20.26 -45.67
N VAL A 27 23.07 -19.75 -44.85
CA VAL A 27 24.46 -19.49 -45.26
C VAL A 27 25.35 -20.58 -44.67
N SER A 28 26.01 -21.32 -45.58
CA SER A 28 26.91 -22.42 -45.28
C SER A 28 28.29 -21.91 -44.84
N CYS A 29 28.81 -22.49 -43.77
CA CYS A 29 30.17 -22.31 -43.29
C CYS A 29 31.18 -22.96 -44.25
N ASN A 30 32.21 -22.22 -44.67
CA ASN A 30 33.37 -22.82 -45.31
C ASN A 30 34.68 -22.25 -44.72
N ARG A 31 35.39 -23.13 -44.01
CA ARG A 31 36.74 -22.94 -43.47
C ARG A 31 37.76 -22.78 -44.60
N ARG A 32 38.67 -21.81 -44.48
CA ARG A 32 40.05 -21.97 -44.95
C ARG A 32 41.02 -21.40 -43.91
N LYS A 33 41.92 -22.27 -43.47
CA LYS A 33 43.03 -21.98 -42.56
C LYS A 33 44.13 -21.27 -43.38
N SER A 34 44.64 -20.15 -42.89
CA SER A 34 46.00 -19.70 -43.22
C SER A 34 46.67 -19.22 -41.95
N ALA A 35 47.81 -19.83 -41.64
CA ALA A 35 48.66 -19.51 -40.51
C ALA A 35 49.22 -18.08 -40.64
N CYS A 36 49.16 -17.31 -39.56
CA CYS A 36 49.94 -16.10 -39.39
C CYS A 36 50.52 -16.14 -37.97
N GLU A 37 51.84 -16.20 -37.89
CA GLU A 37 52.63 -16.26 -36.66
C GLU A 37 52.40 -15.00 -35.82
N VAL A 38 51.83 -15.17 -34.62
CA VAL A 38 51.69 -14.09 -33.65
C VAL A 38 53.02 -13.94 -32.91
N ARG A 39 53.84 -12.96 -33.32
CA ARG A 39 54.95 -12.47 -32.49
C ARG A 39 54.37 -11.77 -31.26
N ALA A 40 54.68 -12.30 -30.08
CA ALA A 40 54.37 -11.69 -28.80
C ALA A 40 54.99 -10.27 -28.72
N ARG A 41 54.16 -9.24 -28.69
CA ARG A 41 54.56 -7.91 -28.20
C ARG A 41 54.16 -7.83 -26.73
N ALA A 42 55.15 -7.59 -25.88
CA ALA A 42 54.97 -7.32 -24.46
C ALA A 42 53.93 -6.20 -24.28
N SER A 43 52.82 -6.50 -23.61
CA SER A 43 51.87 -5.51 -23.13
C SER A 43 52.54 -4.76 -21.97
N SER A 44 53.05 -3.56 -22.27
CA SER A 44 53.30 -2.55 -21.26
C SER A 44 52.04 -2.39 -20.40
N SER A 45 52.16 -2.62 -19.10
CA SER A 45 51.09 -2.41 -18.13
C SER A 45 50.70 -0.94 -18.15
N VAL A 46 49.64 -0.61 -18.90
CA VAL A 46 48.95 0.66 -18.74
C VAL A 46 48.23 0.57 -17.40
N SER A 47 48.74 1.26 -16.39
CA SER A 47 48.02 1.52 -15.16
C SER A 47 46.73 2.23 -15.52
N ASN A 48 45.62 1.50 -15.45
CA ASN A 48 44.29 2.04 -15.70
C ASN A 48 43.86 2.85 -14.47
N ASP A 49 44.50 4.00 -14.26
CA ASP A 49 44.02 5.03 -13.32
C ASP A 49 42.80 5.71 -13.96
N GLN A 50 41.68 4.98 -13.96
CA GLN A 50 40.37 5.58 -14.12
C GLN A 50 40.04 6.25 -12.77
N PRO A 51 39.73 7.56 -12.73
CA PRO A 51 39.20 8.17 -11.50
C PRO A 51 37.95 7.38 -11.11
N GLY A 52 37.96 6.79 -9.91
CA GLY A 52 36.88 5.91 -9.45
C GLY A 52 35.53 6.59 -9.62
N GLU A 53 34.62 5.94 -10.36
CA GLU A 53 33.24 6.39 -10.46
C GLU A 53 32.69 6.58 -9.05
N SER A 54 32.20 7.79 -8.76
CA SER A 54 31.46 8.04 -7.52
C SER A 54 30.33 7.03 -7.43
N PRO A 55 30.09 6.40 -6.25
CA PRO A 55 29.06 5.39 -6.12
C PRO A 55 27.75 5.90 -6.67
N SER A 56 27.09 5.10 -7.50
CA SER A 56 25.83 5.52 -8.10
C SER A 56 24.85 5.90 -6.99
N ALA A 57 23.89 6.78 -7.27
CA ALA A 57 22.88 7.17 -6.27
C ALA A 57 22.14 5.95 -5.65
N TYR A 58 22.13 4.82 -6.37
CA TYR A 58 21.56 3.55 -5.92
C TYR A 58 22.45 2.75 -4.94
N GLU A 59 23.76 2.99 -4.91
CA GLU A 59 24.67 2.32 -3.96
C GLU A 59 24.65 2.99 -2.58
N GLN A 60 24.37 4.29 -2.53
CA GLN A 60 24.30 5.04 -1.26
C GLN A 60 22.95 4.84 -0.57
N HIS A 61 21.87 4.69 -1.35
CA HIS A 61 20.52 4.42 -0.88
C HIS A 61 19.89 3.34 -1.76
N PRO A 62 20.01 2.04 -1.37
CA PRO A 62 19.37 0.99 -2.13
C PRO A 62 17.86 1.23 -2.16
N PRO A 63 17.20 1.03 -3.31
CA PRO A 63 15.77 1.25 -3.42
C PRO A 63 15.03 0.30 -2.46
N VAL A 64 14.31 0.88 -1.50
CA VAL A 64 13.48 0.12 -0.56
C VAL A 64 12.13 -0.13 -1.20
N TYR A 65 11.69 -1.39 -1.19
CA TYR A 65 10.34 -1.74 -1.66
C TYR A 65 9.29 -0.94 -0.89
N GLN A 66 8.34 -0.37 -1.64
CA GLN A 66 7.18 0.30 -1.07
C GLN A 66 5.92 -0.33 -1.66
N SER A 67 4.96 -0.65 -0.79
CA SER A 67 3.67 -1.16 -1.24
C SER A 67 2.94 -0.10 -2.07
N PRO A 68 2.44 -0.41 -3.27
CA PRO A 68 1.66 0.55 -4.06
C PRO A 68 0.34 0.92 -3.37
N LEU A 69 -0.14 0.08 -2.44
CA LEU A 69 -1.29 0.42 -1.59
C LEU A 69 -0.98 1.62 -0.69
N SER A 70 0.21 1.67 -0.10
CA SER A 70 0.58 2.75 0.82
C SER A 70 1.03 4.04 0.11
N THR A 71 1.44 3.97 -1.16
CA THR A 71 1.97 5.14 -1.89
C THR A 71 1.00 5.73 -2.91
N ARG A 72 0.15 4.92 -3.55
CA ARG A 72 -0.65 5.34 -4.71
C ARG A 72 -2.16 5.12 -4.55
N TYR A 73 -2.58 3.97 -4.03
CA TYR A 73 -3.98 3.55 -4.16
C TYR A 73 -4.87 3.86 -2.95
N ALA A 74 -4.40 3.60 -1.72
CA ALA A 74 -5.22 3.77 -0.53
C ALA A 74 -5.34 5.26 -0.14
N SER A 75 -6.50 5.63 0.40
CA SER A 75 -6.73 6.97 0.92
C SER A 75 -5.80 7.28 2.10
N ILE A 76 -5.62 8.57 2.42
CA ILE A 76 -4.77 8.98 3.55
C ILE A 76 -5.36 8.46 4.87
N GLU A 77 -6.67 8.47 5.00
CA GLU A 77 -7.41 8.05 6.20
C GLU A 77 -7.18 6.56 6.46
N MET A 78 -7.34 5.71 5.45
CA MET A 78 -7.12 4.27 5.58
C MET A 78 -5.66 3.95 5.93
N ARG A 79 -4.70 4.64 5.28
CA ARG A 79 -3.27 4.50 5.60
C ARG A 79 -2.94 4.93 7.02
N THR A 80 -3.63 5.95 7.53
CA THR A 80 -3.45 6.44 8.89
C THR A 80 -3.93 5.41 9.91
N VAL A 81 -5.08 4.76 9.68
CA VAL A 81 -5.62 3.71 10.56
C VAL A 81 -4.63 2.56 10.73
N PHE A 82 -3.94 2.16 9.67
CA PHE A 82 -2.93 1.08 9.70
C PHE A 82 -1.49 1.57 9.86
N SER A 83 -1.29 2.80 10.32
CA SER A 83 0.06 3.33 10.59
C SER A 83 0.56 2.90 11.98
N ASP A 84 1.87 2.72 12.11
CA ASP A 84 2.49 2.35 13.39
C ASP A 84 2.18 3.36 14.50
N LEU A 85 2.25 4.65 14.18
CA LEU A 85 1.92 5.70 15.15
C LEU A 85 0.48 5.56 15.67
N TYR A 86 -0.48 5.28 14.78
CA TYR A 86 -1.87 5.08 15.16
C TYR A 86 -2.05 3.82 16.01
N ARG A 87 -1.42 2.70 15.60
CA ARG A 87 -1.40 1.43 16.34
C ARG A 87 -0.89 1.62 17.78
N PHE A 88 0.27 2.26 17.95
CA PHE A 88 0.86 2.45 19.28
C PHE A 88 0.13 3.50 20.12
N ARG A 89 -0.54 4.49 19.51
CA ARG A 89 -1.46 5.37 20.24
C ARG A 89 -2.67 4.59 20.77
N ILE A 90 -3.18 3.60 20.04
CA ILE A 90 -4.23 2.70 20.56
C ILE A 90 -3.70 1.89 21.73
N TRP A 91 -2.48 1.38 21.67
CA TRP A 91 -1.88 0.62 22.77
C TRP A 91 -1.85 1.43 24.07
N ARG A 92 -1.45 2.70 24.00
CA ARG A 92 -1.50 3.61 25.15
C ARG A 92 -2.90 3.83 25.69
N LYS A 93 -3.88 4.01 24.81
CA LYS A 93 -5.30 4.13 25.23
C LYS A 93 -5.79 2.88 25.94
N LEU A 94 -5.40 1.69 25.46
CA LEU A 94 -5.75 0.43 26.11
C LEU A 94 -5.08 0.31 27.49
N TRP A 95 -3.78 0.61 27.62
CA TRP A 95 -3.11 0.59 28.93
C TRP A 95 -3.72 1.58 29.93
N ILE A 96 -4.09 2.79 29.49
CA ILE A 96 -4.79 3.76 30.33
C ILE A 96 -6.15 3.19 30.77
N ALA A 97 -6.91 2.60 29.84
CA ALA A 97 -8.21 1.99 30.15
C ALA A 97 -8.08 0.78 31.09
N LEU A 98 -7.01 -0.01 30.97
CA LEU A 98 -6.69 -1.10 31.88
C LEU A 98 -6.44 -0.55 33.29
N ALA A 99 -5.54 0.42 33.43
CA ALA A 99 -5.19 1.00 34.72
C ALA A 99 -6.41 1.68 35.39
N ASP A 100 -7.26 2.37 34.61
CA ASP A 100 -8.53 2.92 35.11
C ASP A 100 -9.46 1.82 35.64
N SER A 101 -9.58 0.72 34.91
CA SER A 101 -10.47 -0.40 35.27
C SER A 101 -9.96 -1.15 36.49
N GLU A 102 -8.66 -1.44 36.55
CA GLU A 102 -8.01 -2.08 37.70
C GLU A 102 -8.14 -1.21 38.96
N ARG A 103 -7.93 0.11 38.85
CA ARG A 103 -8.17 1.04 39.96
C ARG A 103 -9.62 0.99 40.43
N ALA A 104 -10.58 1.03 39.50
CA ALA A 104 -12.01 0.97 39.84
C ALA A 104 -12.40 -0.34 40.54
N LEU A 105 -11.66 -1.42 40.28
CA LEU A 105 -11.83 -2.73 40.91
C LEU A 105 -11.06 -2.89 42.23
N GLY A 106 -10.30 -1.88 42.65
CA GLY A 106 -9.60 -1.86 43.95
C GLY A 106 -8.15 -2.33 43.93
N VAL A 107 -7.52 -2.43 42.75
CA VAL A 107 -6.06 -2.63 42.66
C VAL A 107 -5.35 -1.36 43.14
N GLU A 108 -4.20 -1.50 43.80
CA GLU A 108 -3.39 -0.38 44.33
C GLU A 108 -2.74 0.45 43.20
N ILE A 109 -3.57 1.23 42.51
CA ILE A 109 -3.18 2.16 41.45
C ILE A 109 -3.68 3.55 41.84
N THR A 110 -2.78 4.53 41.94
CA THR A 110 -3.20 5.87 42.36
C THR A 110 -3.80 6.67 41.21
N HIS A 111 -4.60 7.70 41.53
CA HIS A 111 -5.17 8.57 40.51
C HIS A 111 -4.09 9.32 39.72
N GLU A 112 -3.03 9.73 40.42
CA GLU A 112 -1.89 10.47 39.88
C GLU A 112 -1.09 9.62 38.88
N GLN A 113 -0.97 8.31 39.10
CA GLN A 113 -0.31 7.42 38.15
C GLN A 113 -1.09 7.33 36.84
N VAL A 114 -2.42 7.15 36.91
CA VAL A 114 -3.24 7.10 35.70
C VAL A 114 -3.23 8.44 34.96
N GLU A 115 -3.26 9.54 35.70
CA GLU A 115 -3.19 10.87 35.09
C GLU A 115 -1.83 11.15 34.46
N ALA A 116 -0.73 10.68 35.06
CA ALA A 116 0.59 10.74 34.45
C ALA A 116 0.65 9.98 33.11
N LEU A 117 -0.04 8.84 32.97
CA LEU A 117 -0.15 8.13 31.70
C LEU A 117 -0.91 8.94 30.63
N ARG A 118 -1.96 9.68 31.02
CA ARG A 118 -2.73 10.53 30.09
C ARG A 118 -1.97 11.78 29.65
N GLN A 119 -1.18 12.35 30.55
CA GLN A 119 -0.40 13.57 30.31
C GLN A 119 0.97 13.31 29.66
N ALA A 120 1.36 12.04 29.56
CA ALA A 120 2.60 11.65 28.90
C ALA A 120 2.68 12.20 27.46
N PRO A 121 3.88 12.57 27.00
CA PRO A 121 4.11 12.90 25.59
C PRO A 121 3.64 11.80 24.64
N ASP A 122 3.46 12.14 23.37
CA ASP A 122 3.07 11.18 22.33
C ASP A 122 4.13 10.09 22.08
N VAL A 123 3.80 9.11 21.25
CA VAL A 123 4.65 7.93 20.99
C VAL A 123 5.99 8.33 20.39
N ASP A 124 7.07 7.98 21.09
CA ASP A 124 8.44 8.07 20.59
C ASP A 124 8.83 6.74 19.90
N LEU A 125 8.74 6.73 18.57
CA LEU A 125 9.06 5.56 17.74
C LEU A 125 10.56 5.25 17.72
N GLU A 126 11.42 6.25 17.89
CA GLU A 126 12.87 6.04 17.90
C GLU A 126 13.29 5.36 19.19
N MET A 127 12.77 5.81 20.33
CA MET A 127 12.99 5.15 21.62
C MET A 127 12.41 3.74 21.63
N ALA A 128 11.20 3.53 21.10
CA ALA A 128 10.64 2.18 20.96
C ALA A 128 11.53 1.27 20.12
N GLY A 129 12.03 1.75 18.97
CA GLY A 129 12.95 0.98 18.13
C GLY A 129 14.33 0.71 18.75
N ARG A 130 14.77 1.52 19.73
CA ARG A 130 15.95 1.20 20.54
C ARG A 130 15.67 0.05 21.50
N TYR A 131 14.58 0.13 22.26
CA TYR A 131 14.20 -0.94 23.18
C TYR A 131 13.85 -2.24 22.46
N GLU A 132 13.22 -2.19 21.29
CA GLU A 132 12.88 -3.39 20.53
C GLU A 132 14.14 -4.15 20.08
N ARG A 133 15.20 -3.44 19.66
CA ARG A 133 16.48 -4.06 19.32
C ARG A 133 17.15 -4.74 20.51
N GLU A 134 17.01 -4.18 21.70
CA GLU A 134 17.57 -4.71 22.94
C GLU A 134 16.76 -5.91 23.45
N LEU A 135 15.45 -5.75 23.58
CA LEU A 135 14.54 -6.70 24.22
C LEU A 135 14.05 -7.79 23.25
N ARG A 136 14.14 -7.55 21.94
CA ARG A 136 13.59 -8.40 20.87
C ARG A 136 12.09 -8.71 21.06
N HIS A 137 11.38 -7.76 21.66
CA HIS A 137 9.95 -7.85 21.93
C HIS A 137 9.32 -6.45 21.83
N ASP A 138 8.44 -6.27 20.87
CA ASP A 138 7.79 -5.00 20.54
C ASP A 138 6.89 -4.47 21.68
N VAL A 139 5.98 -5.29 22.22
CA VAL A 139 5.10 -4.88 23.33
C VAL A 139 5.92 -4.41 24.52
N MET A 140 6.92 -5.19 24.94
CA MET A 140 7.78 -4.80 26.05
C MET A 140 8.58 -3.53 25.73
N ALA A 141 9.08 -3.37 24.50
CA ALA A 141 9.74 -2.14 24.09
C ALA A 141 8.83 -0.91 24.24
N HIS A 142 7.55 -1.04 23.88
CA HIS A 142 6.57 0.03 24.06
C HIS A 142 6.17 0.25 25.53
N VAL A 143 6.13 -0.79 26.37
CA VAL A 143 5.94 -0.67 27.82
C VAL A 143 7.09 0.13 28.45
N HIS A 144 8.34 -0.21 28.12
CA HIS A 144 9.51 0.52 28.60
C HIS A 144 9.51 1.97 28.11
N THR A 145 9.28 2.19 26.81
CA THR A 145 9.18 3.52 26.20
C THR A 145 8.13 4.39 26.90
N PHE A 146 6.95 3.82 27.18
CA PHE A 146 5.89 4.57 27.84
C PHE A 146 6.21 4.82 29.32
N GLY A 147 6.86 3.87 30.00
CA GLY A 147 7.35 4.02 31.35
C GLY A 147 8.43 5.10 31.52
N GLU A 148 9.31 5.29 30.55
CA GLU A 148 10.28 6.41 30.57
C GLU A 148 9.58 7.77 30.39
N GLN A 149 8.49 7.83 29.63
CA GLN A 149 7.68 9.03 29.45
C GLN A 149 6.72 9.32 30.60
N ALA A 150 6.41 8.31 31.42
CA ALA A 150 5.59 8.43 32.63
C ALA A 150 6.22 7.67 33.83
N PRO A 151 7.32 8.18 34.42
CA PRO A 151 8.10 7.44 35.41
C PRO A 151 7.32 7.01 36.65
N SER A 152 6.38 7.84 37.12
CA SER A 152 5.54 7.55 38.29
C SER A 152 4.58 6.38 38.07
N ALA A 153 4.21 6.11 36.81
CA ALA A 153 3.27 5.06 36.43
C ALA A 153 3.95 3.84 35.79
N LYS A 154 5.29 3.84 35.66
CA LYS A 154 6.05 2.75 35.01
C LYS A 154 5.71 1.36 35.56
N GLY A 155 5.51 1.24 36.86
CA GLY A 155 5.22 -0.05 37.52
C GLY A 155 3.82 -0.60 37.31
N ILE A 156 2.86 0.20 36.82
CA ILE A 156 1.47 -0.22 36.62
C ILE A 156 1.13 -0.48 35.14
N ILE A 157 2.04 -0.12 34.22
CA ILE A 157 1.81 -0.33 32.79
C ILE A 157 1.81 -1.83 32.52
N HIS A 158 0.75 -2.32 31.85
CA HIS A 158 0.59 -3.72 31.46
C HIS A 158 0.46 -4.72 32.63
N LEU A 159 0.06 -4.24 33.81
CA LEU A 159 -0.15 -5.07 35.00
C LEU A 159 -1.17 -6.19 34.70
N GLY A 160 -0.81 -7.43 35.05
CA GLY A 160 -1.69 -8.61 34.89
C GLY A 160 -2.05 -9.01 33.45
N ALA A 161 -1.62 -8.24 32.45
CA ALA A 161 -1.96 -8.45 31.05
C ALA A 161 -0.88 -9.28 30.32
N THR A 162 -1.27 -9.84 29.18
CA THR A 162 -0.36 -10.48 28.22
C THR A 162 -0.31 -9.67 26.93
N SER A 163 0.67 -9.93 26.05
CA SER A 163 0.82 -9.23 24.76
C SER A 163 -0.49 -9.15 23.95
N CYS A 164 -1.28 -10.23 23.94
CA CYS A 164 -2.56 -10.32 23.24
C CYS A 164 -3.64 -9.36 23.77
N TYR A 165 -3.55 -8.92 25.05
CA TYR A 165 -4.42 -7.85 25.54
C TYR A 165 -4.28 -6.59 24.68
N ILE A 166 -3.07 -6.29 24.22
CA ILE A 166 -2.79 -5.08 23.46
C ILE A 166 -2.85 -5.33 21.96
N THR A 167 -2.18 -6.36 21.45
CA THR A 167 -2.12 -6.61 20.00
C THR A 167 -3.51 -6.84 19.44
N ASP A 168 -4.24 -7.83 19.94
CA ASP A 168 -5.49 -8.30 19.34
C ASP A 168 -6.60 -7.26 19.50
N ASN A 169 -6.72 -6.64 20.67
CA ASN A 169 -7.70 -5.56 20.87
C ASN A 169 -7.38 -4.33 20.02
N SER A 170 -6.09 -4.00 19.81
CA SER A 170 -5.72 -2.90 18.94
C SER A 170 -6.04 -3.19 17.47
N GLU A 171 -5.89 -4.43 17.02
CA GLU A 171 -6.26 -4.85 15.67
C GLU A 171 -7.77 -4.83 15.47
N LEU A 172 -8.55 -5.30 16.45
CA LEU A 172 -10.01 -5.19 16.43
C LEU A 172 -10.49 -3.75 16.29
N ILE A 173 -9.87 -2.82 17.02
CA ILE A 173 -10.17 -1.39 16.92
C ILE A 173 -9.80 -0.85 15.54
N GLN A 174 -8.62 -1.19 15.00
CA GLN A 174 -8.20 -0.77 13.66
C GLN A 174 -9.15 -1.31 12.58
N MET A 175 -9.53 -2.59 12.65
CA MET A 175 -10.47 -3.23 11.72
C MET A 175 -11.84 -2.54 11.77
N ARG A 176 -12.37 -2.26 12.97
CA ARG A 176 -13.62 -1.52 13.12
C ARG A 176 -13.52 -0.12 12.49
N ASN A 177 -12.47 0.64 12.80
CA ASN A 177 -12.30 1.99 12.27
C ASN A 177 -12.08 1.97 10.74
N ALA A 178 -11.46 0.92 10.20
CA ALA A 178 -11.36 0.73 8.75
C ALA A 178 -12.73 0.47 8.12
N LEU A 179 -13.59 -0.35 8.76
CA LEU A 179 -14.98 -0.56 8.31
C LEU A 179 -15.81 0.73 8.35
N ASP A 180 -15.62 1.57 9.37
CA ASP A 180 -16.28 2.88 9.46
C ASP A 180 -15.91 3.79 8.27
N LEU A 181 -14.72 3.64 7.69
CA LEU A 181 -14.31 4.34 6.47
C LEU A 181 -14.90 3.71 5.20
N LEU A 182 -15.03 2.38 5.15
CA LEU A 182 -15.48 1.66 3.95
C LEU A 182 -16.99 1.72 3.75
N ILE A 183 -17.78 1.59 4.82
CA ILE A 183 -19.25 1.53 4.76
C ILE A 183 -19.85 2.73 4.00
N PRO A 184 -19.47 4.00 4.31
CA PRO A 184 -19.99 5.15 3.56
C PRO A 184 -19.58 5.16 2.08
N GLN A 185 -18.40 4.63 1.75
CA GLN A 185 -17.92 4.56 0.37
C GLN A 185 -18.72 3.54 -0.44
N VAL A 186 -18.97 2.35 0.13
CA VAL A 186 -19.84 1.34 -0.48
C VAL A 186 -21.24 1.91 -0.70
N TRP A 187 -21.80 2.60 0.30
CA TRP A 187 -23.11 3.24 0.15
C TRP A 187 -23.14 4.27 -0.98
N ASN A 188 -22.07 5.04 -1.16
CA ASN A 188 -21.97 5.98 -2.27
C ASN A 188 -21.97 5.28 -3.64
N VAL A 189 -21.27 4.15 -3.77
CA VAL A 189 -21.27 3.34 -4.99
C VAL A 189 -22.68 2.81 -5.27
N VAL A 190 -23.32 2.18 -4.29
CA VAL A 190 -24.69 1.66 -4.42
C VAL A 190 -25.68 2.76 -4.79
N ARG A 191 -25.57 3.94 -4.16
CA ARG A 191 -26.41 5.11 -4.48
C ARG A 191 -26.21 5.58 -5.92
N ASN A 192 -24.98 5.61 -6.41
CA ASN A 192 -24.68 6.02 -7.79
C ASN A 192 -25.17 4.99 -8.81
N LEU A 193 -24.99 3.70 -8.53
CA LEU A 193 -25.54 2.61 -9.33
C LEU A 193 -27.07 2.62 -9.35
N SER A 194 -27.71 2.92 -8.22
CA SER A 194 -29.17 3.05 -8.13
C SER A 194 -29.68 4.21 -8.99
N LYS A 195 -29.02 5.38 -8.96
CA LYS A 195 -29.36 6.50 -9.86
C LYS A 195 -29.22 6.11 -11.33
N PHE A 196 -28.09 5.50 -11.69
CA PHE A 196 -27.83 5.00 -13.05
C PHE A 196 -28.89 3.98 -13.49
N ALA A 197 -29.27 3.06 -12.60
CA ALA A 197 -30.30 2.05 -12.88
C ALA A 197 -31.66 2.68 -13.15
N MET A 198 -32.04 3.70 -12.37
CA MET A 198 -33.29 4.43 -12.55
C MET A 198 -33.33 5.26 -13.84
N GLU A 199 -32.22 5.92 -14.18
CA GLU A 199 -32.08 6.69 -15.43
C GLU A 199 -32.21 5.79 -16.67
N HIS A 200 -31.64 4.59 -16.63
CA HIS A 200 -31.61 3.66 -17.75
C HIS A 200 -32.61 2.50 -17.64
N LYS A 201 -33.65 2.64 -16.81
CA LYS A 201 -34.61 1.57 -16.51
C LYS A 201 -35.37 1.07 -17.73
N ASP A 202 -35.63 1.94 -18.71
CA ASP A 202 -36.39 1.66 -19.93
C ASP A 202 -35.50 1.46 -21.18
N LEU A 203 -34.17 1.57 -21.02
CA LEU A 203 -33.23 1.41 -22.13
C LEU A 203 -33.00 -0.09 -22.43
N ALA A 204 -33.65 -0.60 -23.48
CA ALA A 204 -33.51 -1.98 -23.91
C ALA A 204 -32.06 -2.34 -24.29
N THR A 205 -31.61 -3.52 -23.88
CA THR A 205 -30.28 -4.07 -24.21
C THR A 205 -30.33 -5.59 -24.32
N LEU A 206 -29.45 -6.17 -25.14
CA LEU A 206 -29.35 -7.63 -25.28
C LEU A 206 -28.78 -8.23 -23.99
N ALA A 207 -29.47 -9.22 -23.40
CA ALA A 207 -28.95 -9.95 -22.25
C ALA A 207 -27.97 -11.05 -22.69
N TYR A 208 -27.11 -11.48 -21.76
CA TYR A 208 -26.12 -12.52 -22.01
C TYR A 208 -26.19 -13.60 -20.93
N THR A 209 -26.31 -14.85 -21.36
CA THR A 209 -26.14 -16.06 -20.52
C THR A 209 -25.07 -16.92 -21.18
N HIS A 210 -24.10 -17.44 -20.43
CA HIS A 210 -22.89 -18.08 -21.01
C HIS A 210 -22.16 -17.17 -22.02
N TYR A 211 -22.28 -15.85 -21.85
CA TYR A 211 -21.82 -14.84 -22.80
C TYR A 211 -22.39 -15.01 -24.23
N GLN A 212 -23.52 -15.71 -24.38
CA GLN A 212 -24.29 -15.85 -25.61
C GLN A 212 -25.57 -14.99 -25.57
N PRO A 213 -26.07 -14.50 -26.72
CA PRO A 213 -27.31 -13.74 -26.80
C PRO A 213 -28.50 -14.46 -26.14
N ALA A 214 -29.20 -13.76 -25.26
CA ALA A 214 -30.41 -14.24 -24.59
C ALA A 214 -31.58 -13.26 -24.80
N GLN A 215 -32.72 -13.52 -24.14
CA GLN A 215 -33.89 -12.64 -24.21
C GLN A 215 -33.54 -11.20 -23.74
N PRO A 216 -34.12 -10.15 -24.37
CA PRO A 216 -33.81 -8.77 -24.03
C PRO A 216 -34.05 -8.43 -22.55
N THR A 217 -33.23 -7.52 -22.02
CA THR A 217 -33.39 -6.88 -20.70
C THR A 217 -33.26 -5.37 -20.86
N THR A 218 -33.17 -4.61 -19.76
CA THR A 218 -32.81 -3.19 -19.79
C THR A 218 -31.46 -2.94 -19.14
N LEU A 219 -30.77 -1.89 -19.58
CA LEU A 219 -29.48 -1.50 -19.00
C LEU A 219 -29.62 -1.21 -17.50
N GLY A 220 -30.72 -0.54 -17.11
CA GLY A 220 -31.02 -0.31 -15.71
C GLY A 220 -31.22 -1.60 -14.92
N LYS A 221 -31.97 -2.58 -15.46
CA LYS A 221 -32.12 -3.89 -14.81
C LYS A 221 -30.79 -4.63 -14.64
N ARG A 222 -29.87 -4.50 -15.61
CA ARG A 222 -28.50 -5.06 -15.47
C ARG A 222 -27.75 -4.39 -14.32
N ALA A 223 -27.82 -3.06 -14.21
CA ALA A 223 -27.17 -2.32 -13.13
C ALA A 223 -27.72 -2.65 -11.74
N CYS A 224 -29.00 -3.04 -11.61
CA CYS A 224 -29.55 -3.54 -10.35
C CYS A 224 -28.82 -4.80 -9.84
N LEU A 225 -28.31 -5.66 -10.73
CA LEU A 225 -27.54 -6.84 -10.33
C LEU A 225 -26.20 -6.43 -9.72
N TRP A 226 -25.49 -5.47 -10.34
CA TRP A 226 -24.23 -4.94 -9.79
C TRP A 226 -24.39 -4.24 -8.44
N ALA A 227 -25.59 -3.72 -8.14
CA ALA A 227 -25.88 -3.08 -6.86
C ALA A 227 -26.32 -4.09 -5.79
N GLN A 228 -26.77 -5.29 -6.20
CA GLN A 228 -27.14 -6.38 -5.30
C GLN A 228 -25.91 -7.22 -4.90
N ASP A 229 -25.01 -7.47 -5.85
CA ASP A 229 -23.74 -8.17 -5.66
C ASP A 229 -22.74 -7.35 -4.81
#